data_AF-A0A839GC64-F1
#
_entry.id   AF-A0A839GC64-F1
#
_cell.length_a   1.000
_cell.length_b   1.000
_cell.length_c   1.000
_cell.angle_alpha   90.00
_cell.angle_beta   90.00
_cell.angle_gamma   90.00
#
_symmetry.space_group_name_H-M   'P 1'
#
loop_
_entity.id
_entity.type
_entity.pdbx_description
1 polymer ?
#
loop_
_entity_poly.entity_id
_entity_poly.type
_entity_poly.pdbx_seq_one_letter_code
_entity_poly.pdbx_strand_id
1 'polypeptide(L)' 'MTEEEFDTNYTAALDAVLHAMAETEEIDPQKFFSMTCILENLRFFSPILYGAILNAKKSE' A
#
# COMPACT_ATOMS: atom_id res chain seq x y z
N MET A 1 -7.73 -15.81 3.28
CA MET A 1 -7.46 -14.55 2.57
C MET A 1 -7.59 -14.83 1.10
N THR A 2 -8.62 -14.27 0.48
CA THR A 2 -8.77 -14.21 -0.98
C THR A 2 -7.89 -13.09 -1.55
N GLU A 3 -7.74 -13.06 -2.88
CA GLU A 3 -7.04 -11.97 -3.57
C GLU A 3 -7.75 -10.63 -3.37
N GLU A 4 -9.08 -10.61 -3.43
CA GLU A 4 -9.91 -9.42 -3.21
C GLU A 4 -9.81 -8.91 -1.76
N GLU A 5 -9.81 -9.82 -0.77
CA GLU A 5 -9.60 -9.46 0.64
C GLU A 5 -8.19 -8.88 0.86
N PHE A 6 -7.17 -9.43 0.20
CA PHE A 6 -5.82 -8.89 0.27
C PHE A 6 -5.75 -7.49 -0.35
N ASP A 7 -6.30 -7.31 -1.55
CA ASP A 7 -6.29 -6.02 -2.26
C ASP A 7 -6.99 -4.92 -1.46
N THR A 8 -8.15 -5.25 -0.88
CA THR A 8 -8.92 -4.34 -0.03
C THR A 8 -8.09 -3.93 1.19
N ASN A 9 -7.51 -4.90 1.91
CA ASN A 9 -6.71 -4.62 3.11
C ASN A 9 -5.43 -3.85 2.79
N TYR A 10 -4.77 -4.18 1.67
CA TYR A 10 -3.55 -3.51 1.24
C TYR A 10 -3.83 -2.07 0.83
N THR A 11 -4.89 -1.82 0.07
CA THR A 11 -5.36 -0.47 -0.26
C THR A 11 -5.64 0.33 1.01
N ALA A 12 -6.42 -0.23 1.94
CA ALA A 12 -6.74 0.44 3.21
C ALA A 12 -5.49 0.76 4.04
N ALA A 13 -4.47 -0.09 4.00
CA ALA A 13 -3.20 0.16 4.67
C ALA A 13 -2.43 1.33 4.03
N LEU A 14 -2.39 1.42 2.70
CA LEU A 14 -1.77 2.54 1.98
C LEU A 14 -2.51 3.86 2.28
N ASP A 15 -3.84 3.85 2.28
CA ASP A 15 -4.67 5.00 2.64
C ASP A 15 -4.41 5.47 4.07
N ALA A 16 -4.29 4.53 5.01
CA ALA A 16 -3.97 4.84 6.40
C ALA A 16 -2.59 5.51 6.54
N VAL A 17 -1.60 5.09 5.75
CA VAL A 17 -0.27 5.73 5.70
C VAL A 17 -0.39 7.16 5.19
N LEU A 18 -1.16 7.39 4.12
CA LEU A 18 -1.38 8.74 3.58
C LEU A 18 -2.07 9.66 4.59
N HIS A 19 -3.09 9.17 5.28
CA HIS A 19 -3.76 9.92 6.34
C HIS A 19 -2.81 10.27 7.48
N ALA A 20 -2.05 9.30 7.98
CA ALA A 20 -1.07 9.54 9.04
C ALA A 20 0.00 10.56 8.63
N MET A 21 0.45 10.52 7.37
CA MET A 21 1.38 11.53 6.84
C MET A 21 0.73 12.92 6.85
N ALA A 22 -0.51 13.05 6.38
CA ALA A 22 -1.25 14.30 6.29
C ALA A 22 -1.51 14.99 7.64
N GLU A 23 -1.63 14.22 8.72
CA GLU A 23 -1.87 14.73 10.08
C GLU A 23 -0.63 15.33 10.75
N THR A 24 0.56 15.19 10.14
CA THR A 24 1.80 15.72 10.69
C THR A 24 1.87 17.25 10.51
N GLU A 25 2.05 18.01 11.59
CA GLU A 25 2.05 19.49 11.56
C GLU A 25 3.15 20.09 10.66
N GLU A 26 4.26 19.37 10.46
CA GLU A 26 5.42 19.81 9.66
C GLU A 26 5.43 19.24 8.22
N ILE A 27 4.26 18.86 7.69
CA ILE A 27 4.22 18.26 6.37
C ILE A 27 4.62 19.24 5.26
N ASP A 28 5.63 18.85 4.49
CA ASP A 28 5.98 19.50 3.22
C ASP A 28 5.01 19.02 2.13
N PRO A 29 4.16 19.89 1.55
CA PRO A 29 3.14 19.48 0.59
C PRO A 29 3.71 18.83 -0.68
N GLN A 30 4.90 19.24 -1.11
CA GLN A 30 5.54 18.70 -2.31
C GLN A 30 6.08 17.29 -2.04
N LYS A 31 6.66 17.06 -0.86
CA LYS A 31 7.08 15.72 -0.44
C LYS A 31 5.88 14.80 -0.22
N PHE A 32 4.81 15.30 0.39
CA PHE A 32 3.57 14.56 0.55
C PHE A 32 3.02 14.10 -0.80
N PHE A 33 2.83 15.03 -1.74
CA PHE A 33 2.33 14.71 -3.08
C PHE A 33 3.18 13.65 -3.78
N SER A 34 4.51 13.80 -3.71
CA SER A 34 5.44 12.85 -4.32
C SER A 34 5.31 11.46 -3.72
N MET A 35 5.16 11.36 -2.39
CA MET A 35 4.94 10.09 -1.69
C MET A 35 3.58 9.48 -2.00
N THR A 36 2.53 10.29 -2.13
CA THR A 36 1.21 9.83 -2.58
C THR A 36 1.30 9.18 -3.95
N CYS A 37 1.98 9.80 -4.91
CA CYS A 37 2.19 9.20 -6.23
C CYS A 37 2.92 7.85 -6.16
N ILE A 38 3.90 7.70 -5.27
CA ILE A 38 4.62 6.43 -5.09
C ILE A 38 3.69 5.36 -4.50
N LEU A 39 2.92 5.69 -3.47
CA LEU A 39 2.01 4.75 -2.79
C LEU A 39 0.85 4.30 -3.70
N GLU A 40 0.29 5.21 -4.49
CA GLU A 40 -0.72 4.87 -5.50
C GLU A 40 -0.15 3.92 -6.58
N ASN A 41 1.09 4.13 -7.01
CA ASN A 41 1.75 3.18 -7.91
C ASN A 41 2.02 1.81 -7.25
N LEU A 42 2.26 1.78 -5.93
CA LEU A 42 2.42 0.53 -5.20
C LEU A 42 1.11 -0.25 -5.09
N ARG A 43 -0.05 0.43 -5.04
CA ARG A 43 -1.37 -0.20 -5.08
C ARG A 43 -1.57 -1.06 -6.34
N PHE A 44 -1.11 -0.58 -7.49
CA PHE A 44 -1.18 -1.31 -8.76
C PHE A 44 -0.54 -2.71 -8.71
N PHE A 45 0.48 -2.89 -7.86
CA PHE A 45 1.20 -4.15 -7.72
C PHE A 45 0.59 -5.14 -6.71
N SER A 46 -0.57 -4.83 -6.15
CA SER A 46 -1.29 -5.68 -5.20
C SER A 46 -1.42 -7.17 -5.65
N PRO A 47 -1.81 -7.49 -6.91
CA PRO A 47 -1.89 -8.88 -7.35
C PRO A 47 -0.54 -9.61 -7.35
N ILE A 48 0.55 -8.90 -7.68
CA ILE A 48 1.90 -9.46 -7.69
C ILE A 48 2.34 -9.80 -6.27
N LEU A 49 2.06 -8.91 -5.31
CA LEU A 49 2.37 -9.12 -3.89
C LEU A 49 1.58 -10.29 -3.32
N TYR A 50 0.29 -10.40 -3.65
CA TYR A 50 -0.52 -11.55 -3.26
C TYR A 50 0.06 -12.87 -3.79
N GLY A 51 0.43 -12.90 -5.07
CA GLY A 51 1.09 -14.05 -5.69
C GLY A 51 2.42 -14.43 -5.02
N ALA A 52 3.23 -13.43 -4.65
CA ALA A 52 4.50 -13.65 -3.94
C ALA A 52 4.28 -14.29 -2.55
N ILE A 53 3.28 -13.82 -1.80
CA ILE A 53 2.92 -14.39 -0.49
C ILE A 53 2.47 -15.85 -0.62
N LEU A 54 1.64 -16.16 -1.63
CA LEU A 54 1.20 -17.53 -1.88
C LEU A 54 2.37 -18.45 -2.25
N ASN A 55 3.32 -17.97 -3.04
CA ASN A 55 4.50 -18.76 -3.42
C ASN A 55 5.42 -19.02 -2.23
N ALA A 56 5.62 -18.03 -1.35
CA ALA A 56 6.39 -18.20 -0.12
C ALA A 56 5.79 -19.28 0.78
N LYS A 57 4.46 -19.26 1.00
CA LYS A 57 3.74 -20.27 1.81
C LYS A 57 3.76 -21.68 1.24
N LYS A 58 3.98 -21.84 -0.07
CA LYS A 58 4.13 -23.17 -0.71
C LYS A 58 5.55 -23.73 -0.60
N SER A 59 6.51 -22.89 -0.21
CA SER A 59 7.92 -23.23 -0.09
C SER A 59 8.30 -23.61 1.35
N GLU A 60 7.34 -23.55 2.29
CA GLU A 60 7.38 -24.09 3.66
C GLU A 60 6.79 -25.51 3.70
#